data_AF-A0A1I7FEU5-F1
#
_entry.id   AF-A0A1I7FEU5-F1
#
_cell.length_a   1.000
_cell.length_b   1.000
_cell.length_c   1.000
_cell.angle_alpha   90.00
_cell.angle_beta   90.00
_cell.angle_gamma   90.00
#
_symmetry.space_group_name_H-M   'P 1'
#
loop_
_entity.id
_entity.type
_entity.pdbx_description
1 polymer ?
#
loop_
_entity_poly.entity_id
_entity_poly.type
_entity_poly.pdbx_seq_one_letter_code
_entity_poly.pdbx_strand_id
1 'polypeptide(L)'
;MEMLKKLPIKYVGELHQVRLINFSVDKEEVLPYLPEGLEVRDYNGRALISMVNVKLRNMRPDFMPKALHFDYQHIGFRLLIDDALYSDGAAKGIFFLRSFTEKELMVQGGSWFTNYKLEKASITNAGDTFELRQGSSYLNYKLGDEAQPKANPELKEMVGALDRAYSYIDKELVRVRIMRERWPIEWVTCTGFETNFFQTARFEGAFQVRGMIPYQWLPPKPVATCVL
;
A
#
# COMPACT_ATOMS: atom_id res chain seq x y z
N MET A 1 -24.04 7.42 3.20
CA MET A 1 -22.85 7.00 2.43
C MET A 1 -21.84 6.27 3.31
N GLU A 2 -21.51 6.74 4.52
CA GLU A 2 -20.56 6.07 5.43
C GLU A 2 -21.01 4.69 5.95
N MET A 3 -22.33 4.45 6.09
CA MET A 3 -22.88 3.14 6.44
C MET A 3 -22.48 2.00 5.48
N LEU A 4 -22.25 2.29 4.19
CA LEU A 4 -21.82 1.28 3.21
C LEU A 4 -20.39 0.80 3.46
N LYS A 5 -19.52 1.64 4.04
CA LYS A 5 -18.13 1.31 4.36
C LYS A 5 -17.99 0.42 5.60
N LYS A 6 -19.01 0.43 6.47
CA LYS A 6 -19.12 -0.49 7.61
C LYS A 6 -19.72 -1.85 7.23
N LEU A 7 -20.24 -1.99 6.01
CA LEU A 7 -20.76 -3.29 5.56
C LEU A 7 -19.63 -4.31 5.57
N PRO A 8 -19.84 -5.50 6.17
CA PRO A 8 -18.81 -6.51 6.31
C PRO A 8 -18.61 -7.27 4.99
N ILE A 9 -18.23 -6.56 3.93
CA ILE A 9 -18.02 -7.15 2.61
C ILE A 9 -16.59 -7.66 2.54
N LYS A 10 -16.47 -8.97 2.29
CA LYS A 10 -15.20 -9.59 1.95
C LYS A 10 -14.98 -9.44 0.45
N TYR A 11 -13.77 -9.04 0.06
CA TYR A 11 -13.35 -9.01 -1.33
C TYR A 11 -12.33 -10.10 -1.61
N VAL A 12 -12.40 -10.66 -2.81
CA VAL A 12 -11.48 -11.68 -3.31
C VAL A 12 -10.97 -11.30 -4.70
N GLY A 13 -9.74 -11.69 -5.01
CA GLY A 13 -9.15 -11.51 -6.33
C GLY A 13 -7.69 -11.98 -6.34
N GLU A 14 -6.91 -11.39 -7.24
CA GLU A 14 -5.53 -11.81 -7.51
C GLU A 14 -4.62 -10.60 -7.62
N LEU A 15 -3.42 -10.70 -7.06
CA LEU A 15 -2.35 -9.73 -7.27
C LEU A 15 -1.40 -10.23 -8.35
N HIS A 16 -1.13 -9.38 -9.33
CA HIS A 16 -0.22 -9.64 -10.43
C HIS A 16 0.81 -8.52 -10.55
N GLN A 17 2.02 -8.88 -10.98
CA GLN A 17 3.12 -7.94 -11.25
C GLN A 17 3.37 -6.99 -10.07
N VAL A 18 3.43 -7.53 -8.85
CA VAL A 18 3.66 -6.73 -7.65
C VAL A 18 5.07 -6.17 -7.69
N ARG A 19 5.20 -4.85 -7.66
CA ARG A 19 6.45 -4.10 -7.55
C ARG A 19 6.37 -3.24 -6.30
N LEU A 20 7.39 -3.32 -5.45
CA LEU A 20 7.49 -2.55 -4.22
C LEU A 20 8.69 -1.63 -4.33
N ILE A 21 8.47 -0.32 -4.25
CA ILE A 21 9.55 0.67 -4.21
C ILE A 21 9.51 1.29 -2.82
N ASN A 22 10.59 1.12 -2.08
CA ASN A 22 10.68 1.59 -0.71
C ASN A 22 11.64 2.76 -0.67
N PHE A 23 11.16 3.84 -0.09
CA PHE A 23 11.91 5.06 0.08
C PHE A 23 11.55 5.67 1.44
N SER A 24 12.49 6.40 2.02
CA SER A 24 12.30 7.09 3.28
C SER A 24 12.19 8.60 3.07
N VAL A 25 11.49 9.27 3.97
CA VAL A 25 11.27 10.73 3.96
C VAL A 25 11.43 11.27 5.38
N ASP A 26 11.65 12.57 5.49
CA ASP A 26 11.59 13.29 6.77
C ASP A 26 10.20 13.11 7.38
N LYS A 27 10.14 12.88 8.69
CA LYS A 27 8.88 12.55 9.37
C LYS A 27 7.89 13.70 9.26
N GLU A 28 8.39 14.93 9.30
CA GLU A 28 7.65 16.18 9.20
C GLU A 28 6.83 16.26 7.91
N GLU A 29 7.27 15.63 6.82
CA GLU A 29 6.51 15.59 5.57
C GLU A 29 5.28 14.68 5.63
N VAL A 30 5.28 13.67 6.51
CA VAL A 30 4.18 12.68 6.59
C VAL A 30 3.24 12.88 7.77
N LEU A 31 3.73 13.47 8.87
CA LEU A 31 2.95 13.70 10.08
C LEU A 31 1.63 14.45 9.84
N PRO A 32 1.54 15.48 8.96
CA PRO A 32 0.27 16.18 8.71
C PRO A 32 -0.83 15.30 8.07
N TYR A 33 -0.46 14.18 7.46
CA TYR A 33 -1.40 13.24 6.83
C TYR A 33 -1.80 12.11 7.76
N LEU A 34 -1.07 11.92 8.86
CA LEU A 34 -1.32 10.85 9.80
C LEU A 34 -2.46 11.26 10.74
N PRO A 35 -3.53 10.46 10.85
CA PRO A 35 -4.60 10.76 11.78
C PRO A 35 -4.11 10.63 13.22
N GLU A 36 -4.79 11.32 14.14
CA GLU A 36 -4.52 11.27 15.58
C GLU A 36 -4.43 9.82 16.09
N GLY A 37 -3.53 9.58 17.04
CA GLY A 37 -3.33 8.27 17.68
C GLY A 37 -2.53 7.25 16.85
N LEU A 38 -2.27 7.47 15.57
CA LEU A 38 -1.29 6.65 14.83
C LEU A 38 0.08 7.30 14.91
N GLU A 39 1.13 6.49 15.05
CA GLU A 39 2.51 6.95 15.11
C GLU A 39 3.30 6.42 13.92
N VAL A 40 4.25 7.21 13.43
CA VAL A 40 5.16 6.78 12.37
C VAL A 40 6.15 5.78 12.95
N ARG A 41 6.30 4.62 12.30
CA ARG A 41 7.39 3.71 12.66
C ARG A 41 8.72 4.31 12.23
N ASP A 42 9.65 4.43 13.17
CA ASP A 42 11.00 4.89 12.89
C ASP A 42 11.75 3.92 11.97
N TYR A 43 12.41 4.48 10.96
CA TYR A 43 13.38 3.78 10.13
C TYR A 43 14.62 4.65 10.01
N ASN A 44 15.58 4.43 10.92
CA ASN A 44 16.83 5.18 10.98
C ASN A 44 16.61 6.70 11.06
N GLY A 45 15.68 7.14 11.92
CA GLY A 45 15.31 8.54 12.09
C GLY A 45 14.34 9.09 11.04
N ARG A 46 13.92 8.28 10.06
CA ARG A 46 13.05 8.69 8.94
C ARG A 46 11.73 7.92 8.95
N ALA A 47 10.76 8.40 8.19
CA ALA A 47 9.53 7.67 7.91
C ALA A 47 9.74 6.76 6.69
N LEU A 48 9.42 5.47 6.80
CA LEU A 48 9.51 4.54 5.66
C LEU A 48 8.17 4.46 4.91
N ILE A 49 8.21 4.69 3.60
CA ILE A 49 7.07 4.49 2.70
C ILE A 49 7.39 3.30 1.78
N SER A 50 6.51 2.31 1.81
CA SER A 50 6.53 1.19 0.88
C SER A 50 5.48 1.42 -0.20
N MET A 51 5.88 2.04 -1.31
CA MET A 51 5.01 2.20 -2.45
C MET A 51 4.79 0.83 -3.11
N VAL A 52 3.53 0.41 -3.22
CA VAL A 52 3.14 -0.79 -3.97
C VAL A 52 2.58 -0.37 -5.31
N ASN A 53 3.12 -0.90 -6.41
CA ASN A 53 2.50 -0.90 -7.72
C ASN A 53 2.07 -2.34 -8.04
N VAL A 54 0.77 -2.55 -8.23
CA VAL A 54 0.21 -3.88 -8.43
C VAL A 54 -0.96 -3.85 -9.41
N LYS A 55 -1.08 -4.91 -10.22
CA LYS A 55 -2.27 -5.15 -11.03
C LYS A 55 -3.20 -6.09 -10.29
N LEU A 56 -4.34 -5.58 -9.87
CA LEU A 56 -5.40 -6.40 -9.30
C LEU A 56 -6.26 -6.95 -10.43
N ARG A 57 -6.51 -8.26 -10.36
CA ARG A 57 -7.34 -9.00 -11.31
C ARG A 57 -8.44 -9.75 -10.59
N ASN A 58 -9.56 -9.95 -11.29
CA ASN A 58 -10.69 -10.74 -10.81
C ASN A 58 -11.28 -10.24 -9.46
N MET A 59 -11.12 -8.95 -9.16
CA MET A 59 -11.59 -8.35 -7.91
C MET A 59 -13.10 -8.28 -7.89
N ARG A 60 -13.71 -8.72 -6.79
CA ARG A 60 -15.16 -8.65 -6.56
C ARG A 60 -15.49 -8.96 -5.09
N PRO A 61 -16.68 -8.56 -4.60
CA PRO A 61 -17.24 -9.14 -3.39
C PRO A 61 -17.35 -10.66 -3.51
N ASP A 62 -17.08 -11.38 -2.43
CA ASP A 62 -17.05 -12.85 -2.44
C ASP A 62 -18.39 -13.51 -2.81
N PHE A 63 -19.52 -12.83 -2.54
CA PHE A 63 -20.86 -13.26 -2.94
C PHE A 63 -21.22 -12.96 -4.41
N MET A 64 -20.43 -12.14 -5.12
CA MET A 64 -20.71 -11.82 -6.52
C MET A 64 -20.19 -12.90 -7.49
N PRO A 65 -20.93 -13.19 -8.58
CA PRO A 65 -20.45 -14.07 -9.65
C PRO A 65 -19.12 -13.60 -10.24
N LYS A 66 -18.26 -14.55 -10.67
CA LYS A 66 -16.96 -14.24 -11.30
C LYS A 66 -17.07 -13.35 -12.53
N ALA A 67 -18.20 -13.38 -13.24
CA ALA A 67 -18.42 -12.55 -14.43
C ALA A 67 -18.50 -11.04 -14.10
N LEU A 68 -18.86 -10.67 -12.87
CA LEU A 68 -18.97 -9.27 -12.43
C LEU A 68 -17.71 -8.77 -11.71
N HIS A 69 -16.54 -9.24 -12.15
CA HIS A 69 -15.28 -8.80 -11.59
C HIS A 69 -14.83 -7.46 -12.20
N PHE A 70 -13.87 -6.83 -11.53
CA PHE A 70 -13.15 -5.69 -12.04
C PHE A 70 -11.65 -5.89 -11.89
N ASP A 71 -10.92 -5.29 -12.83
CA ASP A 71 -9.47 -5.29 -12.88
C ASP A 71 -8.98 -3.85 -12.82
N TYR A 72 -7.87 -3.58 -12.13
CA TYR A 72 -7.27 -2.25 -12.16
C TYR A 72 -5.81 -2.29 -11.71
N GLN A 73 -5.03 -1.29 -12.12
CA GLN A 73 -3.72 -1.04 -11.56
C GLN A 73 -3.88 -0.10 -10.36
N HIS A 74 -3.23 -0.45 -9.25
CA HIS A 74 -3.25 0.29 -8.01
C HIS A 74 -1.83 0.67 -7.62
N ILE A 75 -1.64 1.95 -7.32
CA ILE A 75 -0.42 2.44 -6.70
C ILE A 75 -0.76 2.97 -5.32
N GLY A 76 -0.23 2.35 -4.27
CA GLY A 76 -0.49 2.74 -2.89
C GLY A 76 0.77 3.21 -2.20
N PHE A 77 0.77 4.42 -1.63
CA PHE A 77 1.84 4.91 -0.76
C PHE A 77 1.53 4.47 0.66
N ARG A 78 2.19 3.40 1.10
CA ARG A 78 1.94 2.77 2.40
C ARG A 78 3.01 3.24 3.37
N LEU A 79 2.64 4.18 4.24
CA LEU A 79 3.48 4.59 5.36
C LEU A 79 3.47 3.47 6.41
N LEU A 80 4.64 3.05 6.84
CA LEU A 80 4.75 2.12 7.96
C LEU A 80 4.47 2.88 9.25
N ILE A 81 3.59 2.30 10.07
CA ILE A 81 3.20 2.90 11.35
C ILE A 81 3.63 1.99 12.49
N ASP A 82 3.85 2.60 13.65
CA ASP A 82 3.93 1.85 14.90
C ASP A 82 2.51 1.58 15.39
N ASP A 83 2.11 0.31 15.35
CA ASP A 83 0.82 -0.16 15.80
C ASP A 83 0.88 -1.01 17.07
N ALA A 84 1.94 -0.85 17.88
CA ALA A 84 2.08 -1.53 19.16
C ALA A 84 0.90 -1.24 20.12
N LEU A 85 0.36 -0.02 20.11
CA LEU A 85 -0.82 0.35 20.91
C LEU A 85 -2.11 -0.40 20.50
N TYR A 86 -2.12 -1.01 19.32
CA TYR A 86 -3.30 -1.58 18.67
C TYR A 86 -3.14 -3.07 18.36
N SER A 87 -2.00 -3.65 18.72
CA SER A 87 -1.70 -5.03 18.41
C SER A 87 -0.70 -5.68 19.35
N ASP A 88 -0.94 -6.95 19.61
CA ASP A 88 0.01 -7.77 20.35
C ASP A 88 1.16 -8.19 19.43
N GLY A 89 2.38 -7.80 19.81
CA GLY A 89 3.63 -8.22 19.17
C GLY A 89 4.27 -7.16 18.27
N ALA A 90 5.08 -7.61 17.31
CA ALA A 90 5.83 -6.72 16.43
C ALA A 90 4.88 -5.88 15.57
N ALA A 91 5.14 -4.57 15.48
CA ALA A 91 4.33 -3.71 14.64
C ALA A 91 4.43 -4.16 13.15
N LYS A 92 3.29 -4.19 12.49
CA LYS A 92 3.10 -4.67 11.11
C LYS A 92 2.08 -3.82 10.36
N GLY A 93 1.65 -2.73 10.99
CA GLY A 93 0.69 -1.79 10.47
C GLY A 93 1.24 -0.93 9.34
N ILE A 94 0.34 -0.60 8.42
CA ILE A 94 0.51 0.50 7.49
C ILE A 94 -0.68 1.45 7.55
N PHE A 95 -0.42 2.68 7.15
CA PHE A 95 -1.43 3.67 6.78
C PHE A 95 -1.24 4.04 5.31
N PHE A 96 -2.32 4.02 4.52
CA PHE A 96 -2.26 4.44 3.13
C PHE A 96 -2.34 5.97 3.06
N LEU A 97 -1.20 6.63 2.84
CA LEU A 97 -1.13 8.08 2.66
C LEU A 97 -1.90 8.50 1.43
N ARG A 98 -1.64 7.81 0.32
CA ARG A 98 -2.22 8.10 -1.00
C ARG A 98 -2.42 6.81 -1.75
N SER A 99 -3.42 6.79 -2.62
CA SER A 99 -3.73 5.65 -3.46
C SER A 99 -4.13 6.13 -4.83
N PHE A 100 -3.56 5.57 -5.90
CA PHE A 100 -3.77 6.04 -7.26
C PHE A 100 -4.28 4.92 -8.19
N THR A 101 -5.04 5.32 -9.19
CA THR A 101 -5.45 4.47 -10.31
C THR A 101 -5.78 5.32 -11.55
N GLU A 102 -5.74 4.71 -12.73
CA GLU A 102 -6.20 5.35 -13.98
C GLU A 102 -7.72 5.26 -14.17
N LYS A 103 -8.38 4.30 -13.52
CA LYS A 103 -9.79 4.02 -13.75
C LYS A 103 -10.69 4.97 -12.97
N GLU A 104 -11.31 5.90 -13.70
CA GLU A 104 -12.28 6.87 -13.16
C GLU A 104 -13.42 6.19 -12.38
N LEU A 105 -13.97 5.08 -12.91
CA LEU A 105 -15.02 4.30 -12.23
C LEU A 105 -14.57 3.78 -10.87
N MET A 106 -13.27 3.47 -10.71
CA MET A 106 -12.71 3.04 -9.43
C MET A 106 -12.50 4.21 -8.49
N VAL A 107 -12.17 5.40 -8.98
CA VAL A 107 -12.09 6.62 -8.16
C VAL A 107 -13.48 6.96 -7.59
N GLN A 108 -14.49 6.96 -8.46
CA GLN A 108 -15.87 7.26 -8.09
C GLN A 108 -16.46 6.19 -7.15
N GLY A 109 -16.30 4.90 -7.48
CA GLY A 109 -16.81 3.79 -6.65
C GLY A 109 -15.98 3.50 -5.40
N GLY A 110 -14.65 3.61 -5.48
CA GLY A 110 -13.73 3.32 -4.36
C GLY A 110 -13.94 4.25 -3.17
N SER A 111 -14.32 5.50 -3.42
CA SER A 111 -14.69 6.46 -2.37
C SER A 111 -15.96 6.07 -1.60
N TRP A 112 -16.83 5.25 -2.20
CA TRP A 112 -18.09 4.78 -1.60
C TRP A 112 -17.93 3.46 -0.84
N PHE A 113 -16.99 2.60 -1.26
CA PHE A 113 -16.82 1.24 -0.73
C PHE A 113 -15.55 1.04 0.10
N THR A 114 -14.62 1.98 0.09
CA THR A 114 -13.35 1.87 0.84
C THR A 114 -12.97 3.19 1.49
N ASN A 115 -12.13 3.12 2.54
CA ASN A 115 -11.57 4.32 3.18
C ASN A 115 -10.34 4.87 2.44
N TYR A 116 -9.87 4.17 1.41
CA TYR A 116 -8.76 4.63 0.61
C TYR A 116 -9.32 5.61 -0.39
N LYS A 117 -8.95 6.88 -0.24
CA LYS A 117 -9.23 7.91 -1.23
C LYS A 117 -8.41 7.57 -2.48
N LEU A 118 -9.00 6.81 -3.39
CA LEU A 118 -8.42 6.55 -4.69
C LEU A 118 -8.41 7.86 -5.46
N GLU A 119 -7.24 8.22 -5.96
CA GLU A 119 -7.00 9.42 -6.73
C GLU A 119 -6.73 9.03 -8.18
N LYS A 120 -7.22 9.85 -9.11
CA LYS A 120 -6.88 9.66 -10.52
C LYS A 120 -5.44 10.12 -10.76
N ALA A 121 -4.67 9.32 -11.49
CA ALA A 121 -3.35 9.68 -11.98
C ALA A 121 -3.09 9.01 -13.34
N SER A 122 -2.18 9.57 -14.12
CA SER A 122 -1.64 8.94 -15.33
C SER A 122 -0.62 7.89 -14.93
N ILE A 123 -0.72 6.67 -15.47
CA ILE A 123 0.18 5.56 -15.16
C ILE A 123 0.78 5.00 -16.46
N THR A 124 2.05 5.24 -16.68
CA THR A 124 2.77 4.72 -17.84
C THR A 124 3.66 3.55 -17.43
N ASN A 125 3.46 2.39 -18.06
CA ASN A 125 4.35 1.24 -17.91
C ASN A 125 5.06 0.98 -19.25
N ALA A 126 6.38 1.17 -19.29
CA ALA A 126 7.20 0.95 -20.48
C ALA A 126 8.32 -0.04 -20.15
N GLY A 127 8.00 -1.34 -20.30
CA GLY A 127 8.91 -2.43 -19.94
C GLY A 127 9.29 -2.42 -18.46
N ASP A 128 10.53 -2.07 -18.21
CA ASP A 128 11.15 -1.99 -16.88
C ASP A 128 10.98 -0.62 -16.21
N THR A 129 10.50 0.35 -16.97
CA THR A 129 10.29 1.74 -16.55
C THR A 129 8.83 1.98 -16.19
N PHE A 130 8.63 2.76 -15.14
CA PHE A 130 7.33 3.17 -14.64
C PHE A 130 7.32 4.67 -14.38
N GLU A 131 6.21 5.30 -14.76
CA GLU A 131 5.92 6.70 -14.43
C GLU A 131 4.49 6.82 -13.90
N LEU A 132 4.35 7.53 -12.78
CA LEU A 132 3.09 8.01 -12.22
C LEU A 132 3.10 9.53 -12.28
N ARG A 133 2.05 10.14 -12.85
CA ARG A 133 1.86 11.60 -12.85
C ARG A 133 0.49 12.01 -12.36
N GLN A 134 0.46 13.03 -11.51
CA GLN A 134 -0.75 13.70 -11.08
C GLN A 134 -0.51 15.21 -10.98
N GLY A 135 -1.00 15.97 -11.96
CA GLY A 135 -0.69 17.39 -12.07
C GLY A 135 0.83 17.61 -12.21
N SER A 136 1.40 18.44 -11.33
CA SER A 136 2.85 18.66 -11.25
C SER A 136 3.60 17.60 -10.44
N SER A 137 2.90 16.69 -9.76
CA SER A 137 3.52 15.63 -8.96
C SER A 137 3.83 14.40 -9.82
N TYR A 138 4.97 13.76 -9.56
CA TYR A 138 5.42 12.57 -10.27
C TYR A 138 6.20 11.60 -9.38
N LEU A 139 6.19 10.33 -9.79
CA LEU A 139 7.07 9.29 -9.29
C LEU A 139 7.50 8.41 -10.46
N ASN A 140 8.80 8.26 -10.62
CA ASN A 140 9.42 7.48 -11.68
C ASN A 140 10.35 6.43 -11.06
N TYR A 141 10.36 5.25 -11.66
CA TYR A 141 11.42 4.28 -11.37
C TYR A 141 11.71 3.37 -12.55
N LYS A 142 12.90 2.79 -12.53
CA LYS A 142 13.34 1.77 -13.49
C LYS A 142 13.91 0.56 -12.75
N LEU A 143 13.23 -0.58 -12.86
CA LEU A 143 13.68 -1.83 -12.26
C LEU A 143 14.63 -2.56 -13.20
N GLY A 144 15.50 -3.42 -12.67
CA GLY A 144 16.19 -4.44 -13.43
C GLY A 144 15.74 -5.83 -13.00
N ASP A 145 16.21 -6.85 -13.72
CA ASP A 145 15.88 -8.25 -13.44
C ASP A 145 16.81 -8.92 -12.41
N GLU A 146 17.94 -8.28 -12.10
CA GLU A 146 18.96 -8.77 -11.18
C GLU A 146 18.61 -8.47 -9.72
N ALA A 147 19.13 -9.27 -8.80
CA ALA A 147 19.02 -9.00 -7.37
C ALA A 147 19.83 -7.75 -6.97
N GLN A 148 19.33 -7.00 -5.99
CA GLN A 148 20.01 -5.80 -5.50
C GLN A 148 21.40 -6.14 -4.91
N PRO A 149 22.50 -5.47 -5.34
CA PRO A 149 23.87 -5.82 -4.92
C PRO A 149 24.14 -5.66 -3.43
N LYS A 150 23.49 -4.68 -2.79
CA LYS A 150 23.52 -4.44 -1.34
C LYS A 150 22.12 -4.70 -0.78
N ALA A 151 21.87 -5.94 -0.38
CA ALA A 151 20.65 -6.27 0.34
C ALA A 151 20.64 -5.58 1.71
N ASN A 152 19.52 -4.94 2.06
CA ASN A 152 19.25 -4.46 3.42
C ASN A 152 18.27 -5.44 4.10
N PRO A 153 18.73 -6.39 4.92
CA PRO A 153 17.88 -7.42 5.51
C PRO A 153 16.73 -6.86 6.35
N GLU A 154 16.99 -5.78 7.10
CA GLU A 154 16.00 -5.09 7.93
C GLU A 154 14.84 -4.57 7.06
N LEU A 155 15.15 -3.92 5.93
CA LEU A 155 14.13 -3.43 5.00
C LEU A 155 13.24 -4.57 4.49
N LYS A 156 13.86 -5.70 4.11
CA LYS A 156 13.13 -6.87 3.62
C LYS A 156 12.23 -7.47 4.70
N GLU A 157 12.73 -7.56 5.93
CA GLU A 157 11.95 -8.05 7.07
C GLU A 157 10.75 -7.14 7.35
N MET A 158 10.98 -5.84 7.49
CA MET A 158 9.93 -4.85 7.76
C MET A 158 8.83 -4.86 6.69
N VAL A 159 9.21 -4.79 5.41
CA VAL A 159 8.25 -4.78 4.29
C VAL A 159 7.57 -6.14 4.11
N GLY A 160 8.29 -7.23 4.38
CA GLY A 160 7.78 -8.60 4.30
C GLY A 160 6.72 -8.90 5.36
N ALA A 161 6.87 -8.32 6.56
CA ALA A 161 6.02 -8.57 7.71
C ALA A 161 4.66 -7.85 7.70
N LEU A 162 4.48 -6.83 6.86
CA LEU A 162 3.27 -5.97 6.85
C LEU A 162 1.99 -6.76 6.57
N ASP A 163 1.06 -6.87 7.51
CA ASP A 163 -0.12 -7.75 7.38
C ASP A 163 -1.46 -7.05 7.62
N ARG A 164 -1.45 -5.74 7.89
CA ARG A 164 -2.66 -4.99 8.24
C ARG A 164 -2.56 -3.52 7.86
N ALA A 165 -3.71 -2.93 7.56
CA ALA A 165 -3.86 -1.52 7.28
C ALA A 165 -4.84 -0.88 8.26
N TYR A 166 -4.48 0.32 8.72
CA TYR A 166 -5.31 1.14 9.60
C TYR A 166 -5.95 2.29 8.81
N SER A 167 -7.17 2.65 9.19
CA SER A 167 -7.92 3.77 8.60
C SER A 167 -9.01 4.21 9.58
N TYR A 168 -9.63 5.37 9.34
CA TYR A 168 -10.75 5.86 10.15
C TYR A 168 -12.08 5.75 9.37
N ILE A 169 -13.14 5.29 10.04
CA ILE A 169 -14.53 5.36 9.58
C ILE A 169 -15.33 6.10 10.65
N ASP A 170 -15.96 7.24 10.31
CA ASP A 170 -16.76 8.02 11.28
C ASP A 170 -16.01 8.34 12.59
N LYS A 171 -14.71 8.66 12.50
CA LYS A 171 -13.78 8.90 13.64
C LYS A 171 -13.44 7.66 14.48
N GLU A 172 -13.89 6.49 14.08
CA GLU A 172 -13.52 5.21 14.67
C GLU A 172 -12.30 4.63 13.94
N LEU A 173 -11.24 4.32 14.67
CA LEU A 173 -10.08 3.62 14.11
C LEU A 173 -10.48 2.18 13.79
N VAL A 174 -10.30 1.79 12.53
CA VAL A 174 -10.54 0.43 12.05
C VAL A 174 -9.28 -0.16 11.46
N ARG A 175 -9.15 -1.48 11.61
CA ARG A 175 -8.08 -2.30 11.03
C ARG A 175 -8.65 -3.28 10.03
N VAL A 176 -8.02 -3.32 8.86
CA VAL A 176 -8.22 -4.35 7.85
C VAL A 176 -7.00 -5.27 7.86
N ARG A 177 -7.22 -6.57 8.05
CA ARG A 177 -6.14 -7.57 7.93
C ARG A 177 -6.03 -8.02 6.47
N ILE A 178 -4.80 -7.98 5.95
CA ILE A 178 -4.46 -8.37 4.59
C ILE A 178 -4.08 -9.85 4.63
N MET A 179 -4.98 -10.71 4.17
CA MET A 179 -4.74 -12.16 4.18
C MET A 179 -4.06 -12.57 2.88
N ARG A 180 -2.90 -13.21 3.01
CA ARG A 180 -2.13 -13.81 1.94
C ARG A 180 -1.46 -15.08 2.45
N GLU A 181 -1.43 -16.13 1.64
CA GLU A 181 -0.78 -17.39 2.02
C GLU A 181 0.74 -17.23 2.09
N ARG A 182 1.31 -16.48 1.14
CA ARG A 182 2.74 -16.20 1.03
C ARG A 182 2.98 -14.78 0.55
N TRP A 183 4.16 -14.25 0.87
CA TRP A 183 4.65 -12.97 0.35
C TRP A 183 6.10 -13.11 -0.11
N PRO A 184 6.32 -13.78 -1.24
CA PRO A 184 7.67 -14.13 -1.70
C PRO A 184 8.32 -12.91 -2.38
N ILE A 185 8.60 -11.87 -1.59
CA ILE A 185 9.29 -10.69 -2.10
C ILE A 185 10.75 -11.00 -2.42
N GLU A 186 11.14 -10.69 -3.64
CA GLU A 186 12.48 -10.86 -4.17
C GLU A 186 13.11 -9.50 -4.39
N TRP A 187 14.40 -9.37 -4.08
CA TRP A 187 15.14 -8.16 -4.39
C TRP A 187 15.22 -7.95 -5.89
N VAL A 188 15.15 -6.68 -6.30
CA VAL A 188 15.43 -6.26 -7.66
C VAL A 188 16.32 -5.03 -7.65
N THR A 189 17.16 -4.89 -8.67
CA THR A 189 17.87 -3.65 -8.91
C THR A 189 16.91 -2.52 -9.28
N CYS A 190 17.24 -1.32 -8.86
CA CYS A 190 16.55 -0.10 -9.25
C CYS A 190 17.63 0.85 -9.80
N THR A 191 17.61 1.08 -11.11
CA THR A 191 18.63 1.90 -11.80
C THR A 191 18.24 3.37 -11.88
N GLY A 192 16.98 3.69 -11.57
CA GLY A 192 16.50 5.05 -11.41
C GLY A 192 15.32 5.08 -10.47
N PHE A 193 15.31 6.05 -9.56
CA PHE A 193 14.17 6.38 -8.71
C PHE A 193 14.16 7.89 -8.52
N GLU A 194 13.01 8.51 -8.77
CA GLU A 194 12.81 9.94 -8.59
C GLU A 194 11.35 10.23 -8.25
N THR A 195 11.11 11.17 -7.37
CA THR A 195 9.76 11.61 -7.02
C THR A 195 9.81 13.01 -6.46
N ASN A 196 8.77 13.81 -6.71
CA ASN A 196 8.55 15.08 -6.02
C ASN A 196 7.27 15.07 -5.16
N PHE A 197 6.67 13.89 -4.95
CA PHE A 197 5.59 13.75 -3.96
C PHE A 197 6.06 14.06 -2.54
N PHE A 198 7.36 13.88 -2.28
CA PHE A 198 8.03 14.22 -1.03
C PHE A 198 9.39 14.81 -1.38
N GLN A 199 9.77 15.92 -0.74
CA GLN A 199 10.98 16.66 -1.05
C GLN A 199 12.24 15.91 -0.63
N THR A 200 12.16 15.14 0.45
CA THR A 200 13.31 14.45 1.05
C THR A 200 13.36 12.96 0.73
N ALA A 201 12.65 12.53 -0.30
CA ALA A 201 12.58 11.12 -0.68
C ALA A 201 13.97 10.52 -0.97
N ARG A 202 14.32 9.50 -0.21
CA ARG A 202 15.55 8.73 -0.38
C ARG A 202 15.21 7.28 -0.68
N PHE A 203 15.68 6.77 -1.83
CA PHE A 203 15.49 5.36 -2.18
C PHE A 203 16.20 4.44 -1.17
N GLU A 204 15.49 3.41 -0.71
CA GLU A 204 16.01 2.42 0.25
C GLU A 204 16.13 1.02 -0.37
N GLY A 205 15.24 0.66 -1.30
CA GLY A 205 15.29 -0.63 -1.95
C GLY A 205 14.04 -0.98 -2.72
N ALA A 206 14.16 -1.95 -3.62
CA ALA A 206 13.05 -2.41 -4.44
C ALA A 206 12.86 -3.93 -4.35
N PHE A 207 11.59 -4.34 -4.36
CA PHE A 207 11.21 -5.74 -4.41
C PHE A 207 10.21 -6.00 -5.54
N GLN A 208 10.10 -7.25 -5.93
CA GLN A 208 9.00 -7.72 -6.75
C GLN A 208 8.44 -9.05 -6.26
N VAL A 209 7.23 -9.36 -6.70
CA VAL A 209 6.71 -10.73 -6.68
C VAL A 209 6.41 -11.16 -8.11
N ARG A 210 7.10 -12.21 -8.57
CA ARG A 210 6.99 -12.72 -9.93
C ARG A 210 5.73 -13.56 -10.16
N GLY A 211 5.20 -14.18 -9.10
CA GLY A 211 4.02 -15.03 -9.16
C GLY A 211 2.70 -14.28 -8.92
N MET A 212 1.60 -14.92 -9.31
CA MET A 212 0.26 -14.52 -8.91
C MET A 212 0.05 -14.85 -7.42
N ILE A 213 -0.56 -13.93 -6.68
CA ILE A 213 -0.89 -14.12 -5.27
C ILE A 213 -2.40 -14.04 -5.09
N PRO A 214 -3.06 -15.12 -4.59
CA PRO A 214 -4.46 -15.06 -4.18
C PRO A 214 -4.64 -13.99 -3.10
N TYR A 215 -5.66 -13.16 -3.26
CA TYR A 215 -5.84 -11.97 -2.45
C TYR A 215 -7.20 -11.95 -1.79
N GLN A 216 -7.22 -11.72 -0.48
CA GLN A 216 -8.44 -11.59 0.29
C GLN A 216 -8.38 -10.38 1.22
N TRP A 217 -9.44 -9.59 1.16
CA TRP A 217 -9.67 -8.46 2.04
C TRP A 217 -10.78 -8.79 3.00
N LEU A 218 -10.41 -8.88 4.28
CA LEU A 218 -11.39 -9.07 5.33
C LEU A 218 -12.13 -7.75 5.62
N PRO A 219 -13.37 -7.84 6.11
CA PRO A 219 -14.10 -6.68 6.61
C PRO A 219 -13.28 -5.86 7.61
N PRO A 220 -13.43 -4.52 7.60
CA PRO A 220 -12.83 -3.68 8.63
C PRO A 220 -13.37 -4.07 10.01
N LYS A 221 -12.46 -4.13 11.00
CA LYS A 221 -12.82 -4.36 12.39
C LYS A 221 -12.46 -3.12 13.21
N PRO A 222 -13.34 -2.65 14.11
CA PRO A 222 -12.98 -1.69 15.12
C PRO A 222 -11.73 -2.12 15.89
N VAL A 223 -10.89 -1.15 16.22
CA VAL A 223 -9.70 -1.35 17.02
C VAL A 223 -9.95 -0.71 18.37
N ALA A 224 -9.90 -1.52 19.42
CA ALA A 224 -9.72 -1.00 20.77
C ALA A 224 -8.22 -0.85 21.01
N THR A 225 -7.81 0.16 21.79
CA THR A 225 -6.46 0.22 22.34
C THR A 225 -6.20 -1.06 23.13
N CYS A 226 -5.08 -1.74 22.87
CA CYS A 226 -4.60 -2.76 23.79
C CYS A 226 -4.16 -2.02 25.06
N VAL A 227 -5.01 -2.04 26.09
CA VAL A 227 -4.57 -1.63 27.42
C VAL A 227 -3.57 -2.69 27.87
N LEU A 228 -2.29 -2.33 27.89
CA LEU A 228 -1.25 -3.12 28.53
C LEU A 228 -1.51 -3.22 30.03
#